data_AF-A0AA49GQR3-F1
#
_entry.id   AF-A0AA49GQR3-F1
#
_cell.length_a   1.000
_cell.length_b   1.000
_cell.length_c   1.000
_cell.angle_alpha   90.00
_cell.angle_beta   90.00
_cell.angle_gamma   90.00
#
_symmetry.space_group_name_H-M   'P 1'
#
loop_
_entity.id
_entity.type
_entity.pdbx_description
1 polymer ?
#
loop_
_entity_poly.entity_id
_entity_poly.type
_entity_poly.pdbx_seq_one_letter_code
_entity_poly.pdbx_strand_id
1 'polypeptide(L)'
;MTSIVKHDSVDWIVSEDLDSKNIIWLPIFTIEFDKDYKRIFGLTSEGYWMNLIIRDKDEMITVSRNKREYLGIITALHKDRDELEKLVKEGLDKYTSGNYSIDIFPFVDLIKFAFQDFGFGGFWADRALDWLRQEDLDQELCLLIKEIIDKKGMDQKSRHYLFKLMKRYERSFQ
;
A
#
# COMPACT_ATOMS: atom_id res chain seq x y z
N MET A 1 -2.39 18.30 9.21
CA MET A 1 -2.06 18.16 7.78
C MET A 1 -0.55 18.08 7.68
N THR A 2 -0.03 16.98 7.16
CA THR A 2 1.41 16.82 6.94
C THR A 2 1.72 17.38 5.56
N SER A 3 2.27 18.58 5.47
CA SER A 3 2.68 19.16 4.18
C SER A 3 3.93 18.44 3.69
N ILE A 4 3.85 17.77 2.54
CA ILE A 4 5.01 17.13 1.91
C ILE A 4 5.92 18.23 1.35
N VAL A 5 7.16 18.29 1.86
CA VAL A 5 8.17 19.24 1.38
C VAL A 5 9.03 18.53 0.35
N LYS A 6 8.93 18.95 -0.90
CA LYS A 6 9.78 18.44 -1.98
C LYS A 6 11.23 18.91 -1.81
N HIS A 7 12.16 18.16 -2.40
CA HIS A 7 13.54 18.61 -2.55
C HIS A 7 13.61 19.82 -3.50
N ASP A 8 14.50 20.78 -3.23
CA ASP A 8 14.62 22.02 -4.03
C ASP A 8 14.98 21.74 -5.50
N SER A 9 15.69 20.64 -5.75
CA SER A 9 16.15 20.22 -7.09
C SER A 9 15.13 19.38 -7.86
N VAL A 10 13.91 19.20 -7.36
CA VAL A 10 12.88 18.36 -7.97
C VAL A 10 11.69 19.25 -8.27
N ASP A 11 11.11 19.14 -9.46
CA ASP A 11 9.87 19.84 -9.79
C ASP A 11 8.65 18.97 -9.53
N TRP A 12 7.55 19.63 -9.17
CA TRP A 12 6.26 18.96 -9.12
C TRP A 12 5.82 18.58 -10.53
N ILE A 13 5.29 17.38 -10.67
CA ILE A 13 4.61 16.95 -11.89
C ILE A 13 3.16 17.41 -11.80
N VAL A 14 2.67 18.04 -12.88
CA VAL A 14 1.25 18.37 -13.03
C VAL A 14 0.63 17.41 -14.03
N SER A 15 -0.48 16.78 -13.64
CA SER A 15 -1.21 15.82 -14.48
C SER A 15 -2.71 15.95 -14.24
N GLU A 16 -3.54 15.38 -15.09
CA GLU A 16 -5.00 15.37 -14.91
C GLU A 16 -5.47 13.99 -14.43
N ASP A 17 -6.39 13.96 -13.47
CA ASP A 17 -7.08 12.73 -13.08
C ASP A 17 -8.31 12.44 -13.95
N LEU A 18 -8.98 11.33 -13.66
CA LEU A 18 -10.20 10.91 -14.35
C LEU A 18 -11.35 11.93 -14.26
N ASP A 19 -11.34 12.79 -13.25
CA ASP A 19 -12.33 13.87 -13.07
C ASP A 19 -11.86 15.19 -13.74
N SER A 20 -10.80 15.15 -14.56
CA SER A 20 -10.14 16.33 -15.15
C SER A 20 -9.66 17.33 -14.10
N LYS A 21 -9.33 16.86 -12.89
CA LYS A 21 -8.73 17.70 -11.86
C LYS A 21 -7.21 17.66 -12.01
N ASN A 22 -6.61 18.84 -11.98
CA ASN A 22 -5.16 18.96 -11.91
C ASN A 22 -4.65 18.36 -10.60
N ILE A 23 -3.77 17.38 -10.72
CA ILE A 23 -3.00 16.78 -9.63
C ILE A 23 -1.56 17.27 -9.74
N ILE A 24 -1.05 17.73 -8.61
CA ILE A 24 0.36 18.09 -8.43
C ILE A 24 1.00 17.00 -7.57
N TRP A 25 2.04 16.34 -8.07
CA TRP A 25 2.60 15.15 -7.42
C TRP A 25 4.08 14.90 -7.69
N LEU A 26 4.67 14.00 -6.89
CA LEU A 26 6.04 13.51 -7.02
C LEU A 26 6.02 11.99 -7.21
N PRO A 27 6.78 11.44 -8.18
CA PRO A 27 6.95 10.01 -8.31
C PRO A 27 7.84 9.52 -7.18
N ILE A 28 7.44 8.45 -6.49
CA ILE A 28 8.24 7.84 -5.42
C ILE A 28 8.88 6.55 -5.93
N PHE A 29 8.09 5.61 -6.44
CA PHE A 29 8.59 4.34 -6.94
C PHE A 29 7.80 3.83 -8.15
N THR A 30 8.33 2.83 -8.84
CA THR A 30 7.69 2.21 -10.01
C THR A 30 7.66 0.69 -9.83
N ILE A 31 6.55 0.07 -10.24
CA ILE A 31 6.43 -1.38 -10.36
C ILE A 31 6.17 -1.70 -11.82
N GLU A 32 7.07 -2.47 -12.42
CA GLU A 32 6.91 -3.04 -13.76
C GLU A 32 6.30 -4.43 -13.63
N PHE A 33 5.19 -4.66 -14.33
CA PHE A 33 4.49 -5.95 -14.34
C PHE A 33 4.86 -6.77 -15.56
N ASP A 34 4.98 -6.11 -16.71
CA ASP A 34 5.49 -6.65 -17.96
C ASP A 34 6.09 -5.53 -18.84
N LYS A 35 6.39 -5.83 -20.11
CA LYS A 35 7.04 -4.90 -21.04
C LYS A 35 6.22 -3.63 -21.32
N ASP A 36 4.90 -3.77 -21.38
CA ASP A 36 4.00 -2.70 -21.82
C ASP A 36 3.06 -2.25 -20.69
N TYR A 37 3.22 -2.80 -19.48
CA TYR A 37 2.46 -2.46 -18.29
C TYR A 37 3.34 -2.17 -17.08
N LYS A 38 3.30 -0.91 -16.63
CA LYS A 38 3.91 -0.46 -15.37
C LYS A 38 3.01 0.51 -14.62
N ARG A 39 3.26 0.64 -13.32
CA ARG A 39 2.62 1.64 -12.46
C ARG A 39 3.66 2.47 -11.74
N ILE A 40 3.52 3.79 -11.82
CA ILE A 40 4.33 4.75 -11.07
C ILE A 40 3.50 5.20 -9.88
N PHE A 41 4.01 5.02 -8.67
CA PHE A 41 3.36 5.41 -7.43
C PHE A 41 3.98 6.70 -6.95
N GLY A 42 3.14 7.61 -6.47
CA GLY A 42 3.55 8.95 -6.13
C GLY A 42 2.80 9.52 -4.93
N LEU A 43 3.33 10.63 -4.43
CA LEU A 43 2.66 11.46 -3.43
C LEU A 43 2.20 12.76 -4.07
N THR A 44 0.92 13.07 -3.86
CA THR A 44 0.38 14.39 -4.19
C THR A 44 0.92 15.45 -3.24
N SER A 45 0.81 16.73 -3.63
CA SER A 45 1.18 17.86 -2.76
C SER A 45 0.35 17.93 -1.47
N GLU A 46 -0.81 17.29 -1.44
CA GLU A 46 -1.69 17.17 -0.29
C GLU A 46 -1.34 15.97 0.63
N GLY A 47 -0.37 15.15 0.23
CA GLY A 47 0.08 13.98 0.99
C GLY A 47 -0.73 12.71 0.73
N TYR A 48 -1.64 12.71 -0.25
CA TYR A 48 -2.32 11.49 -0.69
C TYR A 48 -1.44 10.67 -1.62
N TRP A 49 -1.50 9.34 -1.49
CA TRP A 49 -0.91 8.43 -2.46
C TRP A 49 -1.72 8.41 -3.74
N MET A 50 -1.02 8.26 -4.84
CA MET A 50 -1.60 8.13 -6.17
C MET A 50 -0.82 7.11 -6.99
N ASN A 51 -1.41 6.63 -8.08
CA ASN A 51 -0.66 5.91 -9.09
C ASN A 51 -0.99 6.38 -10.51
N LEU A 52 0.03 6.39 -11.36
CA LEU A 52 -0.06 6.55 -12.79
C LEU A 52 0.09 5.15 -13.39
N ILE A 53 -0.97 4.68 -14.02
CA ILE A 53 -1.05 3.40 -14.72
C ILE A 53 -0.64 3.67 -16.16
N ILE A 54 0.40 3.00 -16.63
CA ILE A 54 0.87 3.08 -18.01
C ILE A 54 0.69 1.69 -18.62
N ARG A 55 -0.22 1.55 -19.57
CA ARG A 55 -0.53 0.28 -20.24
C ARG A 55 -0.78 0.49 -21.72
N ASP A 56 -0.05 -0.22 -22.58
CA ASP A 56 -0.29 -0.21 -24.04
C ASP A 56 -0.32 1.22 -24.65
N LYS A 57 0.43 2.16 -24.05
CA LYS A 57 0.50 3.62 -24.32
C LYS A 57 -0.64 4.47 -23.76
N ASP A 58 -1.63 3.86 -23.10
CA ASP A 58 -2.63 4.58 -22.33
C ASP A 58 -2.09 4.94 -20.94
N GLU A 59 -2.41 6.15 -20.50
CA GLU A 59 -2.05 6.69 -19.20
C GLU A 59 -3.32 7.01 -18.41
N MET A 60 -3.38 6.51 -17.17
CA MET A 60 -4.52 6.73 -16.27
C MET A 60 -4.02 7.03 -14.87
N ILE A 61 -4.52 8.09 -14.26
CA ILE A 61 -4.16 8.48 -12.89
C ILE A 61 -5.30 8.16 -11.94
N THR A 62 -4.97 7.56 -10.80
CA THR A 62 -5.89 7.43 -9.67
C THR A 62 -5.24 7.94 -8.40
N VAL A 63 -6.03 8.57 -7.53
CA VAL A 63 -5.59 9.08 -6.22
C VAL A 63 -6.36 8.36 -5.14
N SER A 64 -5.66 7.92 -4.11
CA SER A 64 -6.24 7.25 -2.94
C SER A 64 -6.39 8.27 -1.80
N ARG A 65 -7.52 8.97 -1.77
CA ARG A 65 -7.83 9.99 -0.76
C ARG A 65 -8.39 9.40 0.54
N ASN A 66 -8.90 8.17 0.48
CA ASN A 66 -9.42 7.43 1.62
C ASN A 66 -9.26 5.91 1.41
N LYS A 67 -9.56 5.13 2.46
CA LYS A 67 -9.39 3.66 2.45
C LYS A 67 -10.16 2.95 1.34
N ARG A 68 -11.32 3.46 0.91
CA ARG A 68 -12.13 2.85 -0.17
C ARG A 68 -11.46 2.99 -1.53
N GLU A 69 -10.55 3.93 -1.67
CA GLU A 69 -9.82 4.21 -2.91
C GLU A 69 -8.47 3.50 -2.96
N TYR A 70 -8.17 2.62 -1.99
CA TYR A 70 -6.94 1.82 -1.99
C TYR A 70 -6.86 0.78 -3.10
N LEU A 71 -7.96 0.55 -3.82
CA LEU A 71 -7.92 -0.16 -5.10
C LEU A 71 -6.90 0.46 -6.08
N GLY A 72 -6.69 1.79 -6.02
CA GLY A 72 -5.69 2.48 -6.83
C GLY A 72 -4.26 2.00 -6.53
N ILE A 73 -3.96 1.71 -5.26
CA ILE A 73 -2.60 1.37 -4.82
C ILE A 73 -2.39 -0.10 -4.45
N ILE A 74 -3.44 -0.94 -4.46
CA ILE A 74 -3.39 -2.35 -4.06
C ILE A 74 -2.33 -3.17 -4.79
N THR A 75 -2.04 -2.78 -6.03
CA THR A 75 -1.02 -3.41 -6.87
C THR A 75 0.41 -3.31 -6.32
N ALA A 76 0.64 -2.46 -5.31
CA ALA A 76 1.89 -2.44 -4.56
C ALA A 76 2.19 -3.80 -3.89
N LEU A 77 1.14 -4.53 -3.47
CA LEU A 77 1.22 -5.90 -2.93
C LEU A 77 1.86 -6.93 -3.88
N HIS A 78 2.09 -6.57 -5.14
CA HIS A 78 2.79 -7.46 -6.06
C HIS A 78 4.29 -7.59 -5.73
N LYS A 79 4.87 -6.58 -5.08
CA LYS A 79 6.25 -6.60 -4.60
C LYS A 79 6.34 -7.23 -3.23
N ASP A 80 7.51 -7.80 -2.93
CA ASP A 80 7.83 -8.18 -1.56
C ASP A 80 7.83 -6.94 -0.65
N ARG A 81 7.45 -7.12 0.62
CA ARG A 81 7.32 -5.99 1.55
C ARG A 81 8.64 -5.28 1.81
N ASP A 82 9.73 -6.02 2.01
CA ASP A 82 11.05 -5.43 2.27
C ASP A 82 11.56 -4.67 1.04
N GLU A 83 11.33 -5.24 -0.16
CA GLU A 83 11.64 -4.56 -1.41
C GLU A 83 10.85 -3.25 -1.54
N LEU A 84 9.55 -3.28 -1.23
CA LEU A 84 8.72 -2.09 -1.31
C LEU A 84 9.10 -1.03 -0.27
N GLU A 85 9.33 -1.43 0.98
CA GLU A 85 9.78 -0.53 2.06
C GLU A 85 11.06 0.21 1.64
N LYS A 86 12.00 -0.51 1.02
CA LYS A 86 13.21 0.09 0.46
C LYS A 86 12.90 1.07 -0.67
N LEU A 87 12.08 0.69 -1.65
CA LEU A 87 11.71 1.55 -2.78
C LEU A 87 11.00 2.83 -2.33
N VAL A 88 10.09 2.72 -1.37
CA VAL A 88 9.38 3.86 -0.79
C VAL A 88 10.37 4.81 -0.12
N LYS A 89 11.27 4.29 0.72
CA LYS A 89 12.28 5.09 1.39
C LYS A 89 13.22 5.79 0.40
N GLU A 90 13.78 5.05 -0.55
CA GLU A 90 14.69 5.62 -1.57
C GLU A 90 14.01 6.70 -2.41
N GLY A 91 12.74 6.50 -2.78
CA GLY A 91 11.96 7.50 -3.49
C GLY A 91 11.73 8.75 -2.65
N LEU A 92 11.29 8.58 -1.42
CA LEU A 92 11.05 9.72 -0.53
C LEU A 92 12.35 10.50 -0.24
N ASP A 93 13.49 9.81 -0.04
CA ASP A 93 14.81 10.43 0.19
C ASP A 93 15.25 11.24 -1.03
N LYS A 94 14.95 10.72 -2.22
CA LYS A 94 15.32 11.35 -3.48
C LYS A 94 14.47 12.58 -3.81
N TYR A 95 13.17 12.54 -3.50
CA TYR A 95 12.22 13.54 -3.99
C TYR A 95 11.71 14.51 -2.91
N THR A 96 11.97 14.24 -1.63
CA THR A 96 11.48 15.05 -0.50
C THR A 96 12.61 15.44 0.46
N SER A 97 12.40 16.49 1.26
CA SER A 97 13.42 17.07 2.14
C SER A 97 13.56 16.37 3.51
N GLY A 98 13.31 15.05 3.56
CA GLY A 98 13.79 14.20 4.67
C GLY A 98 12.97 14.15 5.97
N ASN A 99 11.84 14.86 6.09
CA ASN A 99 10.96 14.75 7.26
C ASN A 99 9.73 13.90 6.96
N TYR A 100 9.93 12.60 6.81
CA TYR A 100 8.88 11.67 6.43
C TYR A 100 9.18 10.32 7.10
N SER A 101 8.16 9.63 7.66
CA SER A 101 8.34 8.26 8.19
C SER A 101 7.95 7.25 7.12
N ILE A 102 8.48 6.03 7.20
CA ILE A 102 8.07 4.94 6.30
C ILE A 102 6.58 4.60 6.45
N ASP A 103 5.99 4.91 7.61
CA ASP A 103 4.55 4.79 7.87
C ASP A 103 3.70 5.72 6.99
N ILE A 104 4.32 6.60 6.21
CA ILE A 104 3.61 7.39 5.20
C ILE A 104 2.97 6.50 4.15
N PHE A 105 3.60 5.38 3.77
CA PHE A 105 2.91 4.41 2.92
C PHE A 105 1.95 3.57 3.78
N PRO A 106 0.67 3.42 3.38
CA PRO A 106 -0.37 2.84 4.23
C PRO A 106 -0.30 1.30 4.25
N PHE A 107 0.80 0.70 4.69
CA PHE A 107 1.01 -0.77 4.67
C PHE A 107 -0.09 -1.54 5.41
N VAL A 108 -0.30 -1.23 6.68
CA VAL A 108 -1.31 -1.89 7.55
C VAL A 108 -2.72 -1.70 6.98
N ASP A 109 -2.98 -0.49 6.53
CA ASP A 109 -4.27 -0.07 5.99
C ASP A 109 -4.57 -0.75 4.64
N LEU A 110 -3.54 -1.02 3.83
CA LEU A 110 -3.65 -1.78 2.60
C LEU A 110 -3.88 -3.28 2.86
N ILE A 111 -3.25 -3.84 3.90
CA ILE A 111 -3.48 -5.22 4.35
C ILE A 111 -4.95 -5.39 4.78
N LYS A 112 -5.46 -4.47 5.61
CA LYS A 112 -6.86 -4.48 6.06
C LYS A 112 -7.82 -4.41 4.88
N PHE A 113 -7.59 -3.49 3.94
CA PHE A 113 -8.38 -3.36 2.72
C PHE A 113 -8.36 -4.66 1.89
N ALA A 114 -7.19 -5.28 1.72
CA ALA A 114 -7.07 -6.55 1.00
C ALA A 114 -7.91 -7.67 1.63
N PHE A 115 -7.90 -7.78 2.97
CA PHE A 115 -8.70 -8.76 3.70
C PHE A 115 -10.20 -8.48 3.65
N GLN A 116 -10.61 -7.21 3.70
CA GLN A 116 -12.01 -6.80 3.71
C GLN A 116 -12.68 -6.91 2.34
N ASP A 117 -12.07 -6.34 1.29
CA ASP A 117 -12.75 -6.11 0.01
C ASP A 117 -12.58 -7.24 -1.02
N PHE A 118 -11.48 -8.00 -0.96
CA PHE A 118 -11.26 -9.11 -1.90
C PHE A 118 -11.65 -10.47 -1.34
N GLY A 119 -12.04 -10.49 -0.07
CA GLY A 119 -12.35 -11.72 0.63
C GLY A 119 -11.15 -12.63 0.84
N PHE A 120 -11.33 -13.59 1.73
CA PHE A 120 -10.27 -14.50 2.13
C PHE A 120 -9.99 -15.52 1.01
N GLY A 121 -8.71 -15.72 0.68
CA GLY A 121 -8.27 -16.56 -0.45
C GLY A 121 -8.31 -15.86 -1.82
N GLY A 122 -8.58 -14.55 -1.86
CA GLY A 122 -8.37 -13.73 -3.05
C GLY A 122 -6.88 -13.42 -3.24
N PHE A 123 -6.45 -13.22 -4.49
CA PHE A 123 -5.04 -12.96 -4.84
C PHE A 123 -4.40 -11.86 -3.99
N TRP A 124 -5.10 -10.74 -3.77
CA TRP A 124 -4.58 -9.64 -2.95
C TRP A 124 -4.57 -9.96 -1.46
N ALA A 125 -5.52 -10.75 -0.96
CA ALA A 125 -5.51 -11.19 0.43
C ALA A 125 -4.32 -12.12 0.71
N ASP A 126 -3.97 -13.00 -0.22
CA ASP A 126 -2.79 -13.87 -0.08
C ASP A 126 -1.50 -13.04 -0.07
N ARG A 127 -1.39 -12.03 -0.95
CA ARG A 127 -0.24 -11.11 -0.94
C ARG A 127 -0.16 -10.26 0.32
N ALA A 128 -1.30 -9.79 0.83
CA ALA A 128 -1.37 -9.07 2.08
C ALA A 128 -0.98 -9.94 3.29
N LEU A 129 -1.30 -11.24 3.24
CA LEU A 129 -0.85 -12.20 4.25
C LEU A 129 0.67 -12.34 4.26
N ASP A 130 1.31 -12.39 3.08
CA ASP A 130 2.77 -12.46 2.97
C ASP A 130 3.46 -11.20 3.51
N TRP A 131 2.78 -10.05 3.41
CA TRP A 131 3.28 -8.79 3.97
C TRP A 131 3.12 -8.69 5.49
N LEU A 132 2.16 -9.40 6.08
CA LEU A 132 1.75 -9.22 7.47
C LEU A 132 2.89 -9.57 8.45
N ARG A 133 3.22 -8.63 9.34
CA ARG A 133 4.17 -8.81 10.43
C ARG A 133 3.46 -8.68 11.79
N GLN A 134 4.16 -9.04 12.86
CA GLN A 134 3.57 -9.02 14.20
C GLN A 134 3.32 -7.57 14.67
N GLU A 135 4.22 -6.66 14.32
CA GLU A 135 4.17 -5.24 14.64
C GLU A 135 3.02 -4.48 13.96
N ASP A 136 2.45 -5.03 12.88
CA ASP A 136 1.28 -4.43 12.20
C ASP A 136 -0.03 -4.72 12.91
N LEU A 137 -0.02 -5.66 13.86
CA LEU A 137 -1.24 -6.08 14.53
C LEU A 137 -1.76 -4.95 15.42
N ASP A 138 -2.99 -4.56 15.11
CA ASP A 138 -3.83 -3.74 15.96
C ASP A 138 -5.16 -4.44 16.22
N GLN A 139 -6.04 -3.76 16.96
CA GLN A 139 -7.33 -4.32 17.33
C GLN A 139 -8.20 -4.64 16.11
N GLU A 140 -8.18 -3.80 15.07
CA GLU A 140 -8.98 -3.98 13.86
C GLU A 140 -8.49 -5.19 13.06
N LEU A 141 -7.18 -5.28 12.85
CA LEU A 141 -6.57 -6.39 12.13
C LEU A 141 -6.73 -7.72 12.87
N CYS A 142 -6.67 -7.71 14.21
CA CYS A 142 -6.97 -8.88 15.03
C CYS A 142 -8.42 -9.36 14.85
N LEU A 143 -9.39 -8.44 14.75
CA LEU A 143 -10.80 -8.81 14.52
C LEU A 143 -10.99 -9.43 13.14
N LEU A 144 -10.39 -8.84 12.10
CA LEU A 144 -10.40 -9.39 10.75
C LEU A 144 -9.81 -10.81 10.74
N ILE A 145 -8.63 -10.99 11.34
CA ILE A 145 -7.94 -12.30 11.38
C ILE A 145 -8.78 -13.36 12.09
N LYS A 146 -9.44 -13.03 13.22
CA LYS A 146 -10.36 -13.96 13.91
C LYS A 146 -11.46 -14.43 12.98
N GLU A 147 -12.05 -13.51 12.23
CA GLU A 147 -13.07 -13.83 11.25
C GLU A 147 -12.56 -14.78 10.15
N ILE A 148 -11.33 -14.57 9.65
CA ILE A 148 -10.69 -15.49 8.67
C ILE A 148 -10.58 -16.90 9.22
N ILE A 149 -10.10 -17.02 10.46
CA ILE A 149 -9.84 -18.31 11.11
C ILE A 149 -11.16 -19.05 11.34
N ASP A 150 -12.16 -18.37 11.91
CA ASP A 150 -13.45 -18.93 12.30
C ASP A 150 -14.28 -19.35 11.08
N LYS A 151 -14.34 -18.49 10.06
CA LYS A 151 -15.08 -18.77 8.82
C LYS A 151 -14.35 -19.72 7.87
N LYS A 152 -13.15 -20.17 8.23
CA LYS A 152 -12.27 -20.98 7.37
C LYS A 152 -12.01 -20.33 6.01
N GLY A 153 -11.87 -19.00 5.99
CA GLY A 153 -11.76 -18.21 4.75
C GLY A 153 -10.47 -18.45 3.94
N MET A 154 -9.47 -19.09 4.54
CA MET A 154 -8.21 -19.44 3.88
C MET A 154 -7.86 -20.92 4.10
N ASP A 155 -6.86 -21.40 3.37
CA ASP A 155 -6.31 -22.72 3.56
C ASP A 155 -5.78 -22.94 5.00
N GLN A 156 -5.59 -24.21 5.37
CA GLN A 156 -5.19 -24.57 6.73
C GLN A 156 -3.82 -24.02 7.14
N LYS A 157 -2.87 -23.94 6.22
CA LYS A 157 -1.51 -23.44 6.48
C LYS A 157 -1.58 -21.95 6.80
N SER A 158 -2.31 -21.18 6.00
CA SER A 158 -2.52 -19.74 6.18
C SER A 158 -3.23 -19.42 7.50
N ARG A 159 -4.30 -20.16 7.83
CA ARG A 159 -4.99 -20.01 9.12
C ARG A 159 -4.12 -20.35 10.33
N HIS A 160 -3.29 -21.38 10.22
CA HIS A 160 -2.34 -21.75 11.29
C HIS A 160 -1.27 -20.68 11.50
N TYR A 161 -0.78 -20.09 10.41
CA TYR A 161 0.16 -18.96 10.47
C TYR A 161 -0.47 -17.76 11.17
N LEU A 162 -1.68 -17.35 10.76
CA LEU A 162 -2.43 -16.26 11.38
C LEU A 162 -2.70 -16.48 12.87
N PHE A 163 -3.11 -17.70 13.25
CA PHE A 163 -3.33 -18.06 14.65
C PHE A 163 -2.04 -17.91 15.48
N LYS A 164 -0.91 -18.37 14.95
CA LYS A 164 0.40 -18.21 15.63
C LYS A 164 0.79 -16.75 15.77
N LEU A 165 0.58 -15.95 14.74
CA LEU A 165 0.88 -14.51 14.75
C LEU A 165 0.08 -13.79 15.84
N MET A 166 -1.24 -14.01 15.86
CA MET A 166 -2.13 -13.47 16.90
C MET A 166 -1.71 -13.89 18.32
N LYS A 167 -1.37 -15.18 18.51
CA LYS A 167 -0.94 -15.68 19.83
C LYS A 167 0.36 -15.04 20.31
N ARG A 168 1.28 -14.68 19.41
CA ARG A 168 2.51 -13.97 19.77
C ARG A 168 2.22 -12.53 20.17
N TYR A 169 1.34 -11.85 19.44
CA TYR A 169 0.89 -10.50 19.77
C TYR A 169 0.16 -10.44 21.11
N GLU A 170 -0.77 -11.36 21.40
CA GLU A 170 -1.43 -11.43 22.71
C GLU A 170 -0.43 -11.56 23.88
N ARG A 171 0.67 -12.30 23.66
CA ARG A 171 1.73 -12.49 24.66
C ARG A 171 2.62 -11.26 24.85
N SER A 172 2.73 -10.34 23.89
CA SER A 172 3.54 -9.14 24.06
C SER A 172 2.94 -8.12 25.03
N PHE A 173 1.70 -8.34 25.50
CA PHE A 173 1.03 -7.52 26.51
C PHE A 173 1.00 -8.16 27.91
N GLN A 174 1.58 -9.36 28.07
CA GLN A 174 1.68 -10.08 29.34
C GLN A 174 3.07 -9.91 29.96
#